data_AF-A0A9Q3IQ93-F1
#
_entry.id   AF-A0A9Q3IQ93-F1
#
_cell.length_a   1.000
_cell.length_b   1.000
_cell.length_c   1.000
_cell.angle_alpha   90.00
_cell.angle_beta   90.00
_cell.angle_gamma   90.00
#
_symmetry.space_group_name_H-M   'P 1'
#
loop_
_entity.id
_entity.type
_entity.pdbx_description
1 polymer ?
#
loop_
_entity_poly.entity_id
_entity_poly.type
_entity_poly.pdbx_seq_one_letter_code
_entity_poly.pdbx_strand_id
1 'polypeptide(L)'
;MPQDTANKTLCKHIQDAQTFLVTPTKRMAYIHGTATKMTVCVDNAQPPLIIDSGAHCSIVARNYLDNHFPNWEKQLLHTKAKNFKSASRKMTSIGTIIKEIIIPHRKGDIRLNPEFVVLDDTHIQGFLLGTDYQRMEGQFNTTLTSKQELSLLKILRKNIPAFAIGEEPLVKIKGQDIELYLDVERPYPPMLRRPPYPASLKTRKEIEKHINQLLDMNVIRKIGHNEILEITTPVLITWHEGKSRLWGDLRALNNYTKADRYPIPRIPHALDKLAKAKYITKMDCMKGFHQNGVKPNSMKLLRIICHMGIYEYTRMPFGIKNAPAHFQRMMDTIFQEEILEGWMVVYIDDIIIYSETWEDHVQYIDRVL
;
A
#
# COMPACT_ATOMS: atom_id res chain seq x y z
N MET A 1 -17.10 -4.64 -65.02
CA MET A 1 -15.65 -4.83 -64.81
C MET A 1 -15.26 -4.33 -63.42
N PRO A 2 -14.12 -4.78 -62.84
CA PRO A 2 -13.81 -4.71 -61.40
C PRO A 2 -13.12 -3.39 -60.98
N GLN A 3 -12.80 -3.06 -59.72
CA GLN A 3 -12.98 -3.63 -58.35
C GLN A 3 -12.91 -2.44 -57.32
N ASP A 4 -13.06 -2.53 -55.99
CA ASP A 4 -13.07 -3.68 -55.06
C ASP A 4 -13.92 -3.42 -53.77
N THR A 5 -13.97 -4.47 -52.96
CA THR A 5 -14.29 -4.70 -51.55
C THR A 5 -13.25 -4.07 -50.58
N ALA A 6 -13.33 -4.09 -49.23
CA ALA A 6 -14.19 -4.84 -48.31
C ALA A 6 -14.43 -4.12 -46.94
N ASN A 7 -15.38 -4.64 -46.16
CA ASN A 7 -15.76 -4.20 -44.81
C ASN A 7 -14.63 -4.14 -43.76
N LYS A 8 -14.76 -3.21 -42.79
CA LYS A 8 -14.96 -3.60 -41.37
C LYS A 8 -15.45 -2.48 -40.45
N THR A 9 -16.67 -2.64 -39.94
CA THR A 9 -17.25 -1.88 -38.82
C THR A 9 -16.59 -2.29 -37.51
N LEU A 10 -16.20 -1.35 -36.62
CA LEU A 10 -15.75 -1.71 -35.26
C LEU A 10 -16.02 -0.62 -34.20
N CYS A 11 -17.31 -0.33 -33.99
CA CYS A 11 -17.80 0.20 -32.70
C CYS A 11 -18.90 -0.74 -32.19
N LYS A 12 -18.49 -1.82 -31.51
CA LYS A 12 -19.40 -2.83 -30.95
C LYS A 12 -18.98 -3.22 -29.53
N HIS A 13 -19.87 -2.87 -28.60
CA HIS A 13 -19.92 -3.21 -27.17
C HIS A 13 -18.82 -2.68 -26.24
N ILE A 14 -19.29 -2.02 -25.18
CA ILE A 14 -18.53 -1.51 -24.03
C ILE A 14 -19.08 -2.24 -22.80
N GLN A 15 -18.93 -3.57 -22.78
CA GLN A 15 -19.51 -4.45 -21.75
C GLN A 15 -18.49 -5.45 -21.17
N ASP A 16 -17.51 -5.91 -21.95
CA ASP A 16 -16.54 -6.92 -21.50
C ASP A 16 -15.41 -6.36 -20.60
N ALA A 17 -15.39 -5.04 -20.37
CA ALA A 17 -14.46 -4.36 -19.47
C ALA A 17 -14.58 -4.80 -17.99
N GLN A 18 -15.62 -5.58 -17.64
CA GLN A 18 -15.79 -6.19 -16.33
C GLN A 18 -14.88 -7.43 -16.09
N THR A 19 -14.02 -7.81 -17.03
CA THR A 19 -13.44 -9.16 -17.11
C THR A 19 -11.90 -9.25 -17.04
N PHE A 20 -11.22 -8.32 -16.34
CA PHE A 20 -9.76 -8.37 -16.14
C PHE A 20 -9.35 -8.57 -14.67
N LEU A 21 -9.82 -9.66 -14.08
CA LEU A 21 -9.15 -10.30 -12.95
C LEU A 21 -7.86 -10.98 -13.44
N VAL A 22 -6.75 -10.79 -12.73
CA VAL A 22 -5.73 -11.81 -12.31
C VAL A 22 -4.38 -11.14 -12.00
N THR A 23 -3.97 -11.27 -10.74
CA THR A 23 -2.59 -11.10 -10.23
C THR A 23 -1.89 -12.47 -10.12
N PRO A 24 -0.55 -12.57 -9.98
CA PRO A 24 0.53 -11.67 -10.44
C PRO A 24 1.77 -12.46 -10.99
N THR A 25 2.93 -11.81 -11.01
CA THR A 25 4.32 -12.35 -10.88
C THR A 25 5.29 -12.25 -12.08
N LYS A 26 6.57 -12.14 -11.69
CA LYS A 26 7.83 -12.10 -12.47
C LYS A 26 8.17 -10.80 -13.19
N ARG A 27 9.40 -10.33 -12.91
CA ARG A 27 10.03 -9.14 -13.46
C ARG A 27 10.36 -9.33 -14.95
N MET A 28 9.63 -8.67 -15.84
CA MET A 28 10.14 -8.11 -17.11
C MET A 28 8.99 -7.38 -17.82
N ALA A 29 9.20 -6.13 -18.23
CA ALA A 29 8.23 -5.37 -19.02
C ALA A 29 8.31 -5.80 -20.49
N TYR A 30 7.49 -6.78 -20.87
CA TYR A 30 7.30 -7.19 -22.26
C TYR A 30 6.17 -6.37 -22.89
N ILE A 31 6.44 -5.69 -24.00
CA ILE A 31 5.40 -5.04 -24.82
C ILE A 31 4.72 -6.12 -25.68
N HIS A 32 3.96 -6.99 -25.01
CA HIS A 32 3.10 -8.04 -25.60
C HIS A 32 1.78 -8.07 -24.83
N GLY A 33 0.95 -7.06 -25.09
CA GLY A 33 -0.40 -6.91 -24.55
C GLY A 33 -1.30 -6.24 -25.60
N THR A 34 -2.61 -6.36 -25.44
CA THR A 34 -3.60 -5.79 -26.38
C THR A 34 -3.75 -4.29 -26.19
N ALA A 35 -2.77 -3.53 -26.68
CA ALA A 35 -2.76 -2.08 -26.66
C ALA A 35 -3.99 -1.51 -27.41
N THR A 36 -4.86 -0.81 -26.69
CA THR A 36 -6.10 -0.25 -27.25
C THR A 36 -5.89 1.22 -27.59
N LYS A 37 -5.95 1.56 -28.88
CA LYS A 37 -5.83 2.95 -29.36
C LYS A 37 -7.21 3.60 -29.53
N MET A 38 -7.39 4.79 -28.99
CA MET A 38 -8.59 5.61 -29.11
C MET A 38 -8.23 7.09 -29.29
N THR A 39 -9.21 7.95 -29.56
CA THR A 39 -9.03 9.41 -29.56
C THR A 39 -9.72 9.99 -28.34
N VAL A 40 -9.07 10.96 -27.70
CA VAL A 40 -9.54 11.61 -26.46
C VAL A 40 -9.39 13.12 -26.61
N CYS A 41 -10.04 13.92 -25.76
CA CYS A 41 -9.82 15.37 -25.72
C CYS A 41 -8.86 15.75 -24.59
N VAL A 42 -7.89 16.63 -24.88
CA VAL A 42 -6.91 17.20 -23.95
C VAL A 42 -6.65 18.65 -24.36
N ASP A 43 -6.83 19.63 -23.48
CA ASP A 43 -6.63 21.07 -23.74
C ASP A 43 -7.23 21.57 -25.08
N ASN A 44 -8.44 21.09 -25.42
CA ASN A 44 -9.15 21.31 -26.70
C ASN A 44 -8.52 20.66 -27.96
N ALA A 45 -7.36 20.03 -27.86
CA ALA A 45 -6.84 19.13 -28.89
C ALA A 45 -7.52 17.74 -28.80
N GLN A 46 -7.46 16.97 -29.90
CA GLN A 46 -7.94 15.58 -29.96
C GLN A 46 -6.79 14.59 -30.18
N PRO A 47 -5.87 14.41 -29.21
CA PRO A 47 -4.77 13.47 -29.34
C PRO A 47 -5.23 12.01 -29.33
N PRO A 48 -4.46 11.09 -29.95
CA PRO A 48 -4.63 9.67 -29.72
C PRO A 48 -4.12 9.28 -28.32
N LEU A 49 -4.88 8.40 -27.66
CA LEU A 49 -4.51 7.70 -26.44
C LEU A 49 -4.24 6.23 -26.76
N ILE A 50 -3.17 5.67 -26.23
CA ILE A 50 -2.89 4.23 -26.22
C ILE A 50 -3.05 3.74 -24.78
N ILE A 51 -4.02 2.87 -24.52
CA ILE A 51 -4.13 2.18 -23.23
C ILE A 51 -3.34 0.86 -23.33
N ASP A 52 -2.31 0.70 -22.50
CA ASP A 52 -1.42 -0.45 -22.49
C ASP A 52 -1.32 -1.08 -21.09
N SER A 53 -1.88 -2.28 -20.93
CA SER A 53 -1.84 -3.05 -19.69
C SER A 53 -0.45 -3.65 -19.38
N GLY A 54 0.46 -3.71 -20.36
CA GLY A 54 1.87 -4.07 -20.17
C GLY A 54 2.73 -2.91 -19.64
N ALA A 55 2.28 -1.66 -19.79
CA ALA A 55 2.99 -0.51 -19.26
C ALA A 55 2.73 -0.32 -17.76
N HIS A 56 3.78 -0.05 -16.98
CA HIS A 56 3.68 0.24 -15.54
C HIS A 56 3.61 1.74 -15.22
N CYS A 57 3.68 2.60 -16.23
CA CYS A 57 3.63 4.05 -16.09
C CYS A 57 3.00 4.68 -17.33
N SER A 58 2.27 5.77 -17.14
CA SER A 58 1.73 6.61 -18.19
C SER A 58 2.82 7.55 -18.69
N ILE A 59 3.01 7.63 -20.01
CA ILE A 59 4.14 8.32 -20.63
C ILE A 59 3.72 9.13 -21.86
N VAL A 60 4.47 10.18 -22.15
CA VAL A 60 4.30 11.03 -23.35
C VAL A 60 5.66 11.44 -23.91
N ALA A 61 5.76 11.61 -25.22
CA ALA A 61 6.99 12.07 -25.86
C ALA A 61 7.15 13.59 -25.72
N ARG A 62 8.36 14.07 -25.40
CA ARG A 62 8.67 15.51 -25.41
C ARG A 62 8.31 16.14 -26.76
N ASN A 63 8.85 15.56 -27.84
CA ASN A 63 8.58 15.97 -29.22
C ASN A 63 7.08 15.98 -29.58
N TYR A 64 6.23 15.20 -28.90
CA TYR A 64 4.79 15.25 -29.12
C TYR A 64 4.14 16.44 -28.40
N LEU A 65 4.59 16.74 -27.18
CA LEU A 65 4.17 17.93 -26.44
C LEU A 65 4.63 19.23 -27.12
N ASP A 66 5.88 19.28 -27.59
CA ASP A 66 6.45 20.45 -28.27
C ASP A 66 5.66 20.85 -29.52
N ASN A 67 5.17 19.87 -30.28
CA ASN A 67 4.41 20.08 -31.52
C ASN A 67 2.91 20.35 -31.32
N HIS A 68 2.32 19.95 -30.18
CA HIS A 68 0.85 19.97 -29.99
C HIS A 68 0.34 20.69 -28.75
N PHE A 69 1.19 20.95 -27.74
CA PHE A 69 0.79 21.53 -26.45
C PHE A 69 1.73 22.69 -26.06
N PRO A 70 1.62 23.86 -26.73
CA PRO A 70 2.50 25.00 -26.47
C PRO A 70 2.43 25.44 -25.00
N ASN A 71 3.59 25.75 -24.41
CA ASN A 71 3.78 26.04 -22.97
C ASN A 71 3.68 24.84 -22.01
N TRP A 72 3.66 23.58 -22.48
CA TRP A 72 3.65 22.40 -21.58
C TRP A 72 4.78 22.40 -20.54
N GLU A 73 5.96 22.96 -20.88
CA GLU A 73 7.10 23.06 -19.96
C GLU A 73 6.78 23.86 -18.69
N LYS A 74 5.81 24.80 -18.73
CA LYS A 74 5.32 25.53 -17.54
C LYS A 74 4.50 24.67 -16.58
N GLN A 75 4.12 23.47 -16.99
CA GLN A 75 3.38 22.47 -16.21
C GLN A 75 4.28 21.29 -15.78
N LEU A 76 5.59 21.36 -16.06
CA LEU A 76 6.55 20.30 -15.75
C LEU A 76 6.89 20.27 -14.26
N LEU A 77 6.60 19.14 -13.62
CA LEU A 77 6.99 18.82 -12.26
C LEU A 77 8.34 18.07 -12.29
N HIS A 78 9.36 18.68 -11.69
CA HIS A 78 10.69 18.07 -11.59
C HIS A 78 10.72 16.95 -10.53
N THR A 79 10.43 15.73 -10.96
CA THR A 79 10.58 14.52 -10.14
C THR A 79 12.03 13.99 -10.17
N LYS A 80 12.48 13.32 -9.09
CA LYS A 80 13.78 12.61 -9.08
C LYS A 80 13.85 11.60 -10.25
N ALA A 81 14.90 11.70 -11.06
CA ALA A 81 15.05 10.93 -12.31
C ALA A 81 14.88 9.41 -12.09
N LYS A 82 13.78 8.86 -12.63
CA LYS A 82 13.50 7.42 -12.63
C LYS A 82 14.11 6.79 -13.89
N ASN A 83 14.74 5.62 -13.73
CA ASN A 83 15.41 4.91 -14.83
C ASN A 83 14.39 4.06 -15.61
N PHE A 84 13.77 4.64 -16.64
CA PHE A 84 12.86 3.92 -17.53
C PHE A 84 13.63 3.03 -18.53
N LYS A 85 13.05 1.88 -18.86
CA LYS A 85 13.59 0.89 -19.80
C LYS A 85 12.48 0.38 -20.70
N SER A 86 12.72 0.34 -22.01
CA SER A 86 11.81 -0.25 -23.00
C SER A 86 12.59 -1.16 -23.94
N ALA A 87 12.18 -2.44 -24.00
CA ALA A 87 12.69 -3.56 -24.82
C ALA A 87 14.20 -3.86 -24.79
N SER A 88 15.06 -2.87 -25.05
CA SER A 88 16.53 -2.89 -24.91
C SER A 88 17.16 -1.53 -24.54
N ARG A 89 16.42 -0.40 -24.65
CA ARG A 89 16.95 0.96 -24.52
C ARG A 89 16.63 1.56 -23.15
N LYS A 90 17.61 2.26 -22.56
CA LYS A 90 17.39 3.16 -21.41
C LYS A 90 16.76 4.46 -21.93
N MET A 91 15.73 4.95 -21.28
CA MET A 91 15.00 6.16 -21.69
C MET A 91 15.18 7.29 -20.68
N THR A 92 15.46 8.49 -21.17
CA THR A 92 15.66 9.68 -20.34
C THR A 92 14.32 10.32 -19.99
N SER A 93 14.07 10.55 -18.70
CA SER A 93 12.89 11.28 -18.20
C SER A 93 13.27 12.71 -17.81
N ILE A 94 12.45 13.67 -18.25
CA ILE A 94 12.66 15.11 -18.02
C ILE A 94 11.93 15.57 -16.75
N GLY A 95 10.81 14.92 -16.44
CA GLY A 95 9.94 15.14 -15.29
C GLY A 95 8.56 14.53 -15.56
N THR A 96 7.54 15.00 -14.86
CA THR A 96 6.15 14.60 -15.08
C THR A 96 5.24 15.80 -15.34
N ILE A 97 4.14 15.58 -16.05
CA ILE A 97 3.05 16.55 -16.23
C ILE A 97 1.72 15.91 -15.85
N ILE A 98 0.73 16.70 -15.45
CA ILE A 98 -0.65 16.23 -15.31
C ILE A 98 -1.48 16.85 -16.44
N LYS A 99 -2.29 16.03 -17.11
CA LYS A 99 -3.24 16.47 -18.15
C LYS A 99 -4.63 15.90 -17.86
N GLU A 100 -5.68 16.70 -18.03
CA GLU A 100 -7.03 16.17 -18.08
C GLU A 100 -7.22 15.46 -19.43
N ILE A 101 -7.63 14.19 -19.35
CA ILE A 101 -8.00 13.36 -20.49
C ILE A 101 -9.50 13.09 -20.41
N ILE A 102 -10.24 13.59 -21.40
CA ILE A 102 -11.67 13.35 -21.54
C ILE A 102 -11.86 12.26 -22.60
N ILE A 103 -12.31 11.08 -22.19
CA ILE A 103 -12.65 9.95 -23.06
C ILE A 103 -14.14 10.03 -23.41
N PRO A 104 -14.52 10.31 -24.68
CA PRO A 104 -15.91 10.46 -25.06
C PRO A 104 -16.70 9.16 -24.87
N HIS A 105 -17.82 9.19 -24.16
CA HIS A 105 -18.55 7.96 -23.80
C HIS A 105 -20.08 8.12 -23.77
N ARG A 106 -20.78 7.07 -24.23
CA ARG A 106 -22.24 7.08 -24.52
C ARG A 106 -23.16 7.30 -23.31
N LYS A 107 -22.63 7.28 -22.08
CA LYS A 107 -23.39 7.55 -20.83
C LYS A 107 -22.90 8.82 -20.12
N GLY A 108 -22.23 9.72 -20.83
CA GLY A 108 -21.42 10.80 -20.26
C GLY A 108 -19.93 10.44 -20.30
N ASP A 109 -19.10 11.46 -20.49
CA ASP A 109 -17.67 11.33 -20.76
C ASP A 109 -16.87 10.98 -19.50
N ILE A 110 -15.86 10.11 -19.66
CA ILE A 110 -14.99 9.71 -18.56
C ILE A 110 -13.82 10.69 -18.51
N ARG A 111 -13.63 11.36 -17.37
CA ARG A 111 -12.52 12.30 -17.16
C ARG A 111 -11.47 11.70 -16.25
N LEU A 112 -10.24 11.61 -16.75
CA LEU A 112 -9.07 11.15 -16.01
C LEU A 112 -8.08 12.30 -15.89
N ASN A 113 -7.35 12.37 -14.77
CA ASN A 113 -6.24 13.33 -14.60
C ASN A 113 -4.91 12.58 -14.34
N PRO A 114 -4.44 11.72 -15.25
CA PRO A 114 -3.20 10.95 -15.08
C PRO A 114 -1.96 11.85 -15.01
N GLU A 115 -0.93 11.34 -14.33
CA GLU A 115 0.42 11.88 -14.36
C GLU A 115 1.20 11.20 -15.50
N PHE A 116 1.68 11.96 -16.47
CA PHE A 116 2.49 11.47 -17.58
C PHE A 116 3.97 11.76 -17.33
N VAL A 117 4.81 10.74 -17.40
CA VAL A 117 6.26 10.91 -17.50
C VAL A 117 6.60 11.46 -18.88
N VAL A 118 7.28 12.60 -18.93
CA VAL A 118 7.79 13.17 -20.18
C VAL A 118 9.13 12.53 -20.49
N LEU A 119 9.21 11.88 -21.65
CA LEU A 119 10.41 11.18 -22.13
C LEU A 119 11.00 11.89 -23.34
N ASP A 120 12.31 12.14 -23.28
CA ASP A 120 13.10 12.79 -24.34
C ASP A 120 13.35 11.78 -25.49
N ASP A 121 13.81 10.58 -25.14
CA ASP A 121 14.15 9.47 -26.04
C ASP A 121 12.93 8.63 -26.52
N THR A 122 11.88 9.22 -27.09
CA THR A 122 10.75 8.40 -27.60
C THR A 122 9.99 8.96 -28.80
N HIS A 123 9.39 8.05 -29.58
CA HIS A 123 8.63 8.33 -30.81
C HIS A 123 7.11 8.10 -30.64
N ILE A 124 6.59 8.15 -29.41
CA ILE A 124 5.16 7.97 -29.14
C ILE A 124 4.38 9.17 -29.68
N GLN A 125 3.59 8.92 -30.73
CA GLN A 125 2.69 9.89 -31.34
C GLN A 125 1.33 9.88 -30.62
N GLY A 126 1.28 10.53 -29.45
CA GLY A 126 0.11 10.53 -28.57
C GLY A 126 0.47 10.46 -27.08
N PHE A 127 -0.55 10.22 -26.27
CA PHE A 127 -0.40 9.83 -24.87
C PHE A 127 -0.46 8.30 -24.74
N LEU A 128 0.35 7.71 -23.86
CA LEU A 128 0.23 6.30 -23.47
C LEU A 128 -0.18 6.22 -22.00
N LEU A 129 -1.29 5.55 -21.74
CA LEU A 129 -1.88 5.33 -20.42
C LEU A 129 -1.52 3.92 -19.94
N GLY A 130 -0.65 3.85 -18.92
CA GLY A 130 -0.20 2.59 -18.31
C GLY A 130 -1.03 2.18 -17.10
N THR A 131 -0.67 1.10 -16.43
CA THR A 131 -1.36 0.57 -15.22
C THR A 131 -1.19 1.43 -13.94
N ASP A 132 -0.80 2.69 -14.07
CA ASP A 132 -0.62 3.63 -12.95
C ASP A 132 -1.80 4.58 -12.70
N TYR A 133 -2.67 4.88 -13.68
CA TYR A 133 -3.94 5.57 -13.37
C TYR A 133 -4.78 4.75 -12.36
N GLN A 134 -4.81 3.43 -12.56
CA GLN A 134 -5.43 2.45 -11.67
C GLN A 134 -4.85 2.44 -10.25
N ARG A 135 -3.63 2.97 -10.03
CA ARG A 135 -2.99 3.05 -8.70
C ARG A 135 -3.44 4.27 -7.88
N MET A 136 -4.19 5.20 -8.48
CA MET A 136 -4.81 6.34 -7.78
C MET A 136 -6.34 6.37 -7.90
N GLU A 137 -6.96 5.31 -8.39
CA GLU A 137 -8.41 5.07 -8.23
C GLU A 137 -8.68 4.55 -6.80
N GLY A 138 -8.56 5.45 -5.83
CA GLY A 138 -9.23 5.25 -4.55
C GLY A 138 -10.74 5.20 -4.77
N GLN A 139 -11.44 4.24 -4.15
CA GLN A 139 -12.89 4.16 -4.23
C GLN A 139 -13.51 5.26 -3.36
N PHE A 140 -13.71 6.44 -3.96
CA PHE A 140 -14.41 7.55 -3.32
C PHE A 140 -15.90 7.22 -3.15
N ASN A 141 -16.51 7.78 -2.10
CA ASN A 141 -17.93 7.61 -1.85
C ASN A 141 -18.73 8.39 -2.91
N THR A 142 -19.71 7.75 -3.54
CA THR A 142 -20.56 8.29 -4.61
C THR A 142 -21.43 9.48 -4.19
N THR A 143 -21.43 9.84 -2.90
CA THR A 143 -22.07 11.06 -2.36
C THR A 143 -21.18 12.31 -2.41
N LEU A 144 -19.90 12.21 -2.78
CA LEU A 144 -19.02 13.37 -2.94
C LEU A 144 -19.32 14.10 -4.26
N THR A 145 -19.26 15.44 -4.23
CA THR A 145 -19.30 16.24 -5.46
C THR A 145 -17.93 16.30 -6.12
N SER A 146 -17.87 16.48 -7.45
CA SER A 146 -16.58 16.49 -8.17
C SER A 146 -15.62 17.61 -7.76
N LYS A 147 -16.11 18.71 -7.16
CA LYS A 147 -15.25 19.71 -6.51
C LYS A 147 -14.53 19.13 -5.28
N GLN A 148 -15.24 18.34 -4.49
CA GLN A 148 -14.70 17.67 -3.30
C GLN A 148 -13.71 16.57 -3.70
N GLU A 149 -14.08 15.70 -4.64
CA GLU A 149 -13.19 14.67 -5.21
C GLU A 149 -11.86 15.28 -5.71
N LEU A 150 -11.92 16.37 -6.49
CA LEU A 150 -10.74 17.08 -6.99
C LEU A 150 -9.91 17.74 -5.88
N SER A 151 -10.52 18.17 -4.77
CA SER A 151 -9.76 18.71 -3.63
C SER A 151 -9.07 17.61 -2.82
N LEU A 152 -9.73 16.47 -2.61
CA LEU A 152 -9.16 15.31 -1.92
C LEU A 152 -8.02 14.69 -2.74
N LEU A 153 -8.22 14.50 -4.05
CA LEU A 153 -7.19 14.02 -4.98
C LEU A 153 -5.92 14.89 -4.98
N LYS A 154 -6.04 16.21 -4.75
CA LYS A 154 -4.87 17.10 -4.62
C LYS A 154 -4.06 16.80 -3.37
N ILE A 155 -4.70 16.57 -2.22
CA ILE A 155 -4.00 16.21 -0.97
C ILE A 155 -3.36 14.83 -1.09
N LEU A 156 -4.11 13.82 -1.55
CA LEU A 156 -3.60 12.46 -1.71
C LEU A 156 -2.39 12.41 -2.66
N ARG A 157 -2.32 13.32 -3.65
CA ARG A 157 -1.17 13.49 -4.55
C ARG A 157 -0.03 14.34 -3.98
N LYS A 158 -0.33 15.34 -3.15
CA LYS A 158 0.66 16.12 -2.41
C LYS A 158 1.44 15.21 -1.44
N ASN A 159 0.72 14.35 -0.72
CA ASN A 159 1.26 13.56 0.39
C ASN A 159 1.44 12.07 0.00
N ILE A 160 1.77 11.79 -1.27
CA ILE A 160 2.13 10.45 -1.79
C ILE A 160 3.06 9.65 -0.85
N PRO A 161 4.11 10.24 -0.21
CA PRO A 161 5.00 9.48 0.68
C PRO A 161 4.36 8.86 1.92
N ALA A 162 3.15 9.29 2.32
CA ALA A 162 2.39 8.66 3.40
C ALA A 162 1.77 7.32 2.99
N PHE A 163 1.58 7.09 1.68
CA PHE A 163 0.91 5.91 1.16
C PHE A 163 1.91 4.80 0.78
N ALA A 164 1.64 3.59 1.26
CA ALA A 164 2.44 2.41 0.95
C ALA A 164 2.13 1.85 -0.46
N ILE A 165 2.57 2.57 -1.50
CA ILE A 165 2.27 2.24 -2.91
C ILE A 165 3.20 1.13 -3.43
N GLY A 166 2.86 -0.12 -3.14
CA GLY A 166 3.45 -1.32 -3.77
C GLY A 166 4.40 -2.11 -2.88
N GLU A 167 5.51 -2.60 -3.45
CA GLU A 167 6.47 -3.50 -2.78
C GLU A 167 7.60 -2.76 -2.03
N GLU A 168 7.37 -1.52 -1.59
CA GLU A 168 8.39 -0.77 -0.84
C GLU A 168 8.64 -1.41 0.56
N PRO A 169 9.91 -1.41 1.04
CA PRO A 169 10.27 -2.11 2.27
C PRO A 169 9.65 -1.44 3.50
N LEU A 170 9.18 -2.25 4.45
CA LEU A 170 8.53 -1.76 5.66
C LEU A 170 9.45 -0.84 6.46
N VAL A 171 9.12 0.45 6.48
CA VAL A 171 9.79 1.49 7.26
C VAL A 171 9.85 1.08 8.74
N LYS A 172 10.90 1.48 9.45
CA LYS A 172 11.00 1.32 10.90
C LYS A 172 10.66 2.63 11.59
N ILE A 173 9.66 2.61 12.47
CA ILE A 173 9.38 3.73 13.38
C ILE A 173 10.57 3.87 14.34
N LYS A 174 11.15 5.07 14.40
CA LYS A 174 12.33 5.35 15.24
C LYS A 174 11.91 5.57 16.69
N GLY A 175 12.75 5.16 17.64
CA GLY A 175 12.52 5.32 19.09
C GLY A 175 11.54 4.32 19.71
N GLN A 176 10.43 4.03 19.05
CA GLN A 176 9.27 3.28 19.56
C GLN A 176 9.44 1.73 19.57
N ASP A 177 10.66 1.25 19.82
CA ASP A 177 10.93 -0.20 19.91
C ASP A 177 10.31 -0.82 21.16
N ILE A 178 9.46 -1.84 21.01
CA ILE A 178 8.80 -2.51 22.15
C ILE A 178 9.80 -3.32 22.98
N GLU A 179 9.65 -3.23 24.31
CA GLU A 179 10.28 -4.12 25.28
C GLU A 179 9.23 -4.98 25.99
N LEU A 180 9.58 -6.24 26.24
CA LEU A 180 8.75 -7.23 26.91
C LEU A 180 9.43 -7.67 28.20
N TYR A 181 8.70 -7.54 29.31
CA TYR A 181 9.08 -8.04 30.62
C TYR A 181 8.29 -9.30 30.92
N LEU A 182 8.92 -10.29 31.55
CA LEU A 182 8.25 -11.51 32.01
C LEU A 182 8.02 -11.42 33.53
N ASP A 183 6.96 -12.06 33.99
CA ASP A 183 6.65 -12.28 35.41
C ASP A 183 7.37 -13.54 35.97
N VAL A 184 8.38 -14.04 35.24
CA VAL A 184 9.24 -15.19 35.62
C VAL A 184 10.69 -14.96 35.24
N GLU A 185 11.60 -15.42 36.09
CA GLU A 185 13.05 -15.32 35.89
C GLU A 185 13.63 -16.60 35.26
N ARG A 186 14.97 -16.67 35.17
CA ARG A 186 15.71 -17.83 34.64
C ARG A 186 16.00 -18.84 35.76
N PRO A 187 15.93 -20.16 35.52
CA PRO A 187 15.60 -20.82 34.26
C PRO A 187 14.09 -20.76 33.95
N TYR A 188 13.75 -20.42 32.70
CA TYR A 188 12.37 -20.25 32.29
C TYR A 188 11.55 -21.56 32.32
N PRO A 189 10.23 -21.51 32.61
CA PRO A 189 9.36 -22.68 32.59
C PRO A 189 9.41 -23.47 31.26
N PRO A 190 9.38 -24.82 31.28
CA PRO A 190 9.43 -25.65 30.06
C PRO A 190 8.35 -25.33 29.02
N MET A 191 7.22 -24.76 29.44
CA MET A 191 6.16 -24.28 28.55
C MET A 191 6.61 -23.20 27.56
N LEU A 192 7.70 -22.48 27.83
CA LEU A 192 8.29 -21.49 26.93
C LEU A 192 9.26 -22.09 25.90
N ARG A 193 9.63 -23.37 26.02
CA ARG A 193 10.64 -24.04 25.18
C ARG A 193 10.02 -25.23 24.42
N ARG A 194 9.14 -24.92 23.47
CA ARG A 194 8.31 -25.90 22.75
C ARG A 194 8.94 -26.33 21.41
N PRO A 195 8.80 -27.60 20.99
CA PRO A 195 9.26 -28.08 19.68
C PRO A 195 8.37 -27.56 18.53
N PRO A 196 8.84 -27.56 17.27
CA PRO A 196 8.00 -27.20 16.12
C PRO A 196 6.85 -28.20 15.94
N TYR A 197 5.70 -27.72 15.46
CA TYR A 197 4.55 -28.59 15.22
C TYR A 197 4.77 -29.53 14.02
N PRO A 198 4.26 -30.78 14.07
CA PRO A 198 4.08 -31.61 12.89
C PRO A 198 3.25 -30.86 11.83
N ALA A 199 3.76 -30.80 10.61
CA ALA A 199 3.17 -30.03 9.51
C ALA A 199 3.11 -30.88 8.23
N SER A 200 1.94 -30.90 7.58
CA SER A 200 1.72 -31.56 6.28
C SER A 200 2.59 -30.93 5.18
N LEU A 201 2.78 -31.63 4.05
CA LEU A 201 3.53 -31.08 2.90
C LEU A 201 2.91 -29.77 2.37
N LYS A 202 1.58 -29.62 2.41
CA LYS A 202 0.90 -28.34 2.06
C LYS A 202 1.22 -27.25 3.09
N THR A 203 1.18 -27.59 4.38
CA THR A 203 1.49 -26.67 5.48
C THR A 203 2.95 -26.20 5.43
N ARG A 204 3.90 -27.11 5.17
CA ARG A 204 5.35 -26.80 5.10
C ARG A 204 5.67 -25.80 4.00
N LYS A 205 5.13 -25.99 2.79
CA LYS A 205 5.29 -25.05 1.67
C LYS A 205 4.78 -23.64 1.98
N GLU A 206 3.67 -23.52 2.69
CA GLU A 206 3.17 -22.21 3.13
C GLU A 206 4.02 -21.62 4.26
N ILE A 207 4.53 -22.43 5.20
CA ILE A 207 5.50 -21.97 6.21
C ILE A 207 6.76 -21.42 5.53
N GLU A 208 7.33 -22.15 4.56
CA GLU A 208 8.52 -21.74 3.80
C GLU A 208 8.32 -20.39 3.10
N LYS A 209 7.18 -20.25 2.41
CA LYS A 209 6.76 -19.01 1.75
C LYS A 209 6.62 -17.84 2.73
N HIS A 210 5.92 -18.01 3.85
CA HIS A 210 5.73 -16.95 4.86
C HIS A 210 7.05 -16.60 5.58
N ILE A 211 7.90 -17.58 5.92
CA ILE A 211 9.21 -17.34 6.54
C ILE A 211 10.13 -16.56 5.60
N ASN A 212 10.19 -16.92 4.32
CA ASN A 212 10.99 -16.19 3.34
C ASN A 212 10.50 -14.75 3.18
N GLN A 213 9.18 -14.52 3.06
CA GLN A 213 8.61 -13.17 3.01
C GLN A 213 8.93 -12.33 4.25
N LEU A 214 8.95 -12.93 5.45
CA LEU A 214 9.33 -12.23 6.69
C LEU A 214 10.83 -11.94 6.77
N LEU A 215 11.69 -12.74 6.15
CA LEU A 215 13.13 -12.47 5.98
C LEU A 215 13.36 -11.34 4.98
N ASP A 216 12.72 -11.39 3.81
CA ASP A 216 12.82 -10.35 2.77
C ASP A 216 12.37 -8.96 3.31
N MET A 217 11.29 -8.93 4.10
CA MET A 217 10.81 -7.71 4.78
C MET A 217 11.65 -7.31 6.01
N ASN A 218 12.70 -8.06 6.38
CA ASN A 218 13.53 -7.84 7.58
C ASN A 218 12.70 -7.78 8.89
N VAL A 219 11.62 -8.56 8.95
CA VAL A 219 10.72 -8.71 10.13
C VAL A 219 11.21 -9.80 11.08
N ILE A 220 11.90 -10.81 10.55
CA ILE A 220 12.62 -11.82 11.32
C ILE A 220 14.09 -11.91 10.85
N ARG A 221 14.96 -12.40 11.73
CA ARG A 221 16.30 -12.90 11.37
C ARG A 221 16.45 -14.36 11.77
N LYS A 222 17.34 -15.10 11.12
CA LYS A 222 17.78 -16.42 11.63
C LYS A 222 18.70 -16.22 12.83
N ILE A 223 18.63 -17.10 13.83
CA ILE A 223 19.55 -17.03 14.99
C ILE A 223 20.97 -17.47 14.59
N GLY A 224 21.98 -16.89 15.22
CA GLY A 224 23.38 -17.26 15.06
C GLY A 224 23.74 -18.55 15.79
N HIS A 225 24.77 -19.25 15.31
CA HIS A 225 25.19 -20.57 15.82
C HIS A 225 25.52 -20.60 17.31
N ASN A 226 26.01 -19.49 17.87
CA ASN A 226 26.44 -19.37 19.27
C ASN A 226 25.37 -18.73 20.18
N GLU A 227 24.14 -18.53 19.70
CA GLU A 227 23.09 -17.90 20.50
C GLU A 227 22.34 -18.91 21.37
N ILE A 228 22.48 -18.76 22.69
CA ILE A 228 21.82 -19.63 23.69
C ILE A 228 20.30 -19.61 23.50
N LEU A 229 19.71 -20.79 23.35
CA LEU A 229 18.29 -20.98 23.01
C LEU A 229 17.44 -21.30 24.25
N GLU A 230 16.81 -20.29 24.83
CA GLU A 230 16.06 -20.41 26.08
C GLU A 230 14.53 -20.54 25.86
N ILE A 231 14.00 -19.87 24.83
CA ILE A 231 12.57 -19.83 24.48
C ILE A 231 12.40 -20.24 23.00
N THR A 232 11.36 -21.02 22.71
CA THR A 232 10.94 -21.40 21.35
C THR A 232 9.42 -21.48 21.22
N THR A 233 8.87 -20.67 20.32
CA THR A 233 7.44 -20.60 19.98
C THR A 233 7.18 -21.31 18.63
N PRO A 234 6.44 -22.43 18.58
CA PRO A 234 6.14 -23.10 17.33
C PRO A 234 5.23 -22.27 16.43
N VAL A 235 5.48 -22.32 15.12
CA VAL A 235 4.59 -21.70 14.12
C VAL A 235 3.49 -22.65 13.64
N LEU A 236 2.34 -22.09 13.28
CA LEU A 236 1.25 -22.77 12.60
C LEU A 236 0.74 -21.94 11.41
N ILE A 237 -0.01 -22.59 10.51
CA ILE A 237 -0.75 -21.92 9.43
C ILE A 237 -2.24 -21.98 9.73
N THR A 238 -2.90 -20.82 9.80
CA THR A 238 -4.37 -20.72 9.71
C THR A 238 -4.78 -20.44 8.28
N TRP A 239 -5.93 -20.98 7.86
CA TRP A 239 -6.52 -20.73 6.54
C TRP A 239 -7.80 -19.90 6.67
N HIS A 240 -7.99 -18.91 5.79
CA HIS A 240 -9.20 -18.09 5.69
C HIS A 240 -9.45 -17.79 4.20
N GLU A 241 -10.61 -18.15 3.65
CA GLU A 241 -10.98 -17.88 2.24
C GLU A 241 -9.90 -18.31 1.24
N GLY A 242 -9.30 -19.49 1.44
CA GLY A 242 -8.19 -20.01 0.64
C GLY A 242 -6.82 -19.36 0.88
N LYS A 243 -6.75 -18.21 1.56
CA LYS A 243 -5.51 -17.53 1.94
C LYS A 243 -4.91 -18.16 3.21
N SER A 244 -3.59 -18.29 3.24
CA SER A 244 -2.83 -18.78 4.40
C SER A 244 -2.29 -17.59 5.22
N ARG A 245 -2.23 -17.75 6.55
CA ARG A 245 -1.54 -16.82 7.47
C ARG A 245 -0.67 -17.62 8.44
N LEU A 246 0.59 -17.22 8.60
CA LEU A 246 1.51 -17.79 9.59
C LEU A 246 1.35 -17.09 10.95
N TRP A 247 1.27 -17.88 12.02
CA TRP A 247 1.23 -17.41 13.40
C TRP A 247 2.28 -18.14 14.24
N GLY A 248 2.97 -17.43 15.13
CA GLY A 248 3.65 -18.06 16.26
C GLY A 248 2.64 -18.31 17.40
N ASP A 249 2.65 -19.50 18.01
CA ASP A 249 1.78 -19.81 19.16
C ASP A 249 2.28 -19.16 20.47
N LEU A 250 2.16 -17.84 20.51
CA LEU A 250 2.62 -16.96 21.59
C LEU A 250 1.75 -17.05 22.86
N ARG A 251 0.72 -17.91 22.91
CA ARG A 251 -0.14 -18.09 24.11
C ARG A 251 0.68 -18.45 25.35
N ALA A 252 1.67 -19.32 25.21
CA ALA A 252 2.57 -19.67 26.30
C ALA A 252 3.37 -18.45 26.80
N LEU A 253 3.92 -17.64 25.88
CA LEU A 253 4.64 -16.41 26.22
C LEU A 253 3.72 -15.40 26.93
N ASN A 254 2.55 -15.13 26.36
CA ASN A 254 1.58 -14.17 26.88
C ASN A 254 1.09 -14.48 28.30
N ASN A 255 1.06 -15.75 28.71
CA ASN A 255 0.73 -16.13 30.09
C ASN A 255 1.80 -15.67 31.08
N TYR A 256 3.07 -15.62 30.67
CA TYR A 256 4.21 -15.18 31.48
C TYR A 256 4.66 -13.73 31.18
N THR A 257 4.11 -13.05 30.17
CA THR A 257 4.42 -11.64 29.88
C THR A 257 3.70 -10.70 30.84
N LYS A 258 4.44 -9.81 31.49
CA LYS A 258 3.89 -8.74 32.33
C LYS A 258 2.95 -7.85 31.53
N ALA A 259 1.70 -7.77 31.98
CA ALA A 259 0.65 -7.07 31.24
C ALA A 259 0.88 -5.55 31.25
N ASP A 260 1.05 -4.96 30.07
CA ASP A 260 0.88 -3.52 29.90
C ASP A 260 -0.62 -3.17 30.05
N ARG A 261 -0.93 -2.18 30.89
CA ARG A 261 -2.30 -1.75 31.21
C ARG A 261 -2.60 -0.33 30.73
N TYR A 262 -1.89 0.13 29.69
CA TYR A 262 -2.21 1.38 29.01
C TYR A 262 -3.70 1.42 28.60
N PRO A 263 -4.42 2.53 28.83
CA PRO A 263 -5.82 2.63 28.48
C PRO A 263 -6.00 2.63 26.96
N ILE A 264 -6.90 1.78 26.46
CA ILE A 264 -7.36 1.81 25.07
C ILE A 264 -8.74 2.51 25.04
N PRO A 265 -9.01 3.46 24.13
CA PRO A 265 -10.28 4.16 24.04
C PRO A 265 -11.48 3.21 23.93
N ARG A 266 -12.57 3.53 24.63
CA ARG A 266 -13.82 2.78 24.54
C ARG A 266 -14.60 3.21 23.30
N ILE A 267 -14.88 2.26 22.41
CA ILE A 267 -15.57 2.50 21.12
C ILE A 267 -16.84 3.38 21.25
N PRO A 268 -17.75 3.20 22.23
CA PRO A 268 -18.91 4.09 22.36
C PRO A 268 -18.56 5.57 22.54
N HIS A 269 -17.55 5.89 23.35
CA HIS A 269 -17.12 7.28 23.59
C HIS A 269 -16.51 7.93 22.33
N ALA A 270 -16.01 7.12 21.38
CA ALA A 270 -15.58 7.60 20.07
C ALA A 270 -16.77 7.82 19.13
N LEU A 271 -17.77 6.92 19.16
CA LEU A 271 -19.01 7.05 18.38
C LEU A 271 -19.82 8.29 18.78
N ASP A 272 -19.85 8.66 20.06
CA ASP A 272 -20.52 9.87 20.55
C ASP A 272 -19.95 11.16 19.93
N LYS A 273 -18.63 11.21 19.67
CA LYS A 273 -17.99 12.32 18.93
C LYS A 273 -18.33 12.28 17.44
N LEU A 274 -18.31 11.08 16.84
CA LEU A 274 -18.61 10.87 15.42
C LEU A 274 -20.08 11.17 15.06
N ALA A 275 -21.01 11.12 16.02
CA ALA A 275 -22.44 11.31 15.80
C ALA A 275 -22.84 12.69 15.21
N LYS A 276 -21.96 13.70 15.28
CA LYS A 276 -22.17 15.03 14.65
C LYS A 276 -21.46 15.20 13.30
N ALA A 277 -20.58 14.28 12.94
CA ALA A 277 -19.72 14.41 11.76
C ALA A 277 -20.54 14.35 10.46
N LYS A 278 -20.28 15.28 9.55
CA LYS A 278 -20.80 15.23 8.17
C LYS A 278 -19.80 14.56 7.22
N TYR A 279 -18.52 14.64 7.56
CA TYR A 279 -17.42 14.00 6.82
C TYR A 279 -16.58 13.17 7.79
N ILE A 280 -16.26 11.94 7.38
CA ILE A 280 -15.44 10.99 8.14
C ILE A 280 -14.43 10.36 7.18
N THR A 281 -13.17 10.36 7.56
CA THR A 281 -12.10 9.63 6.88
C THR A 281 -11.50 8.62 7.84
N LYS A 282 -11.48 7.34 7.44
CA LYS A 282 -10.73 6.29 8.13
C LYS A 282 -9.42 6.04 7.35
N MET A 283 -8.32 5.90 8.08
CA MET A 283 -7.03 5.44 7.58
C MET A 283 -6.60 4.16 8.33
N ASP A 284 -5.82 3.31 7.66
CA ASP A 284 -5.31 2.01 8.16
C ASP A 284 -3.79 1.97 7.96
N CYS A 285 -3.04 1.67 9.01
CA CYS A 285 -1.58 1.57 8.93
C CYS A 285 -1.15 0.23 8.31
N MET A 286 -0.78 0.20 7.03
CA MET A 286 -0.37 -1.03 6.33
C MET A 286 0.68 -1.85 7.12
N LYS A 287 0.26 -3.02 7.63
CA LYS A 287 1.06 -3.93 8.47
C LYS A 287 1.63 -3.23 9.73
N GLY A 288 0.88 -2.30 10.33
CA GLY A 288 1.32 -1.35 11.36
C GLY A 288 2.24 -1.93 12.44
N PHE A 289 1.89 -3.05 13.06
CA PHE A 289 2.73 -3.68 14.08
C PHE A 289 4.16 -3.97 13.59
N HIS A 290 4.36 -4.45 12.35
CA HIS A 290 5.70 -4.72 11.80
C HIS A 290 6.54 -3.45 11.51
N GLN A 291 5.93 -2.26 11.56
CA GLN A 291 6.67 -1.00 11.46
C GLN A 291 7.43 -0.68 12.77
N ASN A 292 6.94 -1.19 13.92
CA ASN A 292 7.64 -1.11 15.20
C ASN A 292 8.79 -2.13 15.27
N GLY A 293 9.93 -1.72 15.84
CA GLY A 293 11.01 -2.66 16.18
C GLY A 293 10.80 -3.32 17.54
N VAL A 294 11.69 -4.27 17.85
CA VAL A 294 11.76 -4.98 19.14
C VAL A 294 13.12 -4.68 19.79
N LYS A 295 13.19 -4.45 21.10
CA LYS A 295 14.48 -4.30 21.81
C LYS A 295 15.29 -5.62 21.77
N PRO A 296 16.63 -5.61 21.66
CA PRO A 296 17.45 -6.83 21.53
C PRO A 296 17.24 -7.89 22.63
N ASN A 297 16.90 -7.49 23.85
CA ASN A 297 16.57 -8.42 24.94
C ASN A 297 15.24 -9.16 24.68
N SER A 298 14.27 -8.46 24.09
CA SER A 298 12.94 -8.99 23.77
C SER A 298 12.91 -9.83 22.50
N MET A 299 13.81 -9.60 21.54
CA MET A 299 13.96 -10.47 20.36
C MET A 299 14.18 -11.93 20.76
N LYS A 300 15.00 -12.16 21.81
CA LYS A 300 15.29 -13.49 22.36
C LYS A 300 14.07 -14.19 22.96
N LEU A 301 13.05 -13.43 23.39
CA LEU A 301 11.77 -13.94 23.89
C LEU A 301 10.81 -14.24 22.73
N LEU A 302 10.93 -13.49 21.63
CA LEU A 302 10.13 -13.62 20.41
C LEU A 302 10.80 -14.55 19.37
N ARG A 303 11.32 -15.69 19.85
CA ARG A 303 11.91 -16.74 19.02
C ARG A 303 10.85 -17.72 18.54
N ILE A 304 10.79 -17.92 17.22
CA ILE A 304 9.91 -18.87 16.55
C ILE A 304 10.68 -20.06 15.99
N ILE A 305 10.05 -21.24 16.00
CA ILE A 305 10.64 -22.50 15.52
C ILE A 305 9.73 -23.18 14.47
N CYS A 306 10.34 -23.64 13.38
CA CYS A 306 9.70 -24.40 12.32
C CYS A 306 10.66 -25.48 11.79
N HIS A 307 10.26 -26.22 10.75
CA HIS A 307 11.10 -27.26 10.13
C HIS A 307 12.33 -26.72 9.39
N MET A 308 12.43 -25.41 9.15
CA MET A 308 13.60 -24.75 8.54
C MET A 308 14.64 -24.30 9.59
N GLY A 309 14.31 -24.41 10.88
CA GLY A 309 15.13 -23.97 12.01
C GLY A 309 14.44 -22.92 12.88
N ILE A 310 15.24 -22.05 13.49
CA ILE A 310 14.82 -21.06 14.49
C ILE A 310 15.13 -19.65 13.99
N TYR A 311 14.19 -18.75 14.22
CA TYR A 311 14.24 -17.34 13.83
C TYR A 311 13.77 -16.48 15.00
N GLU A 312 14.11 -15.20 15.01
CA GLU A 312 13.60 -14.24 15.99
C GLU A 312 13.07 -12.97 15.32
N TYR A 313 12.03 -12.41 15.92
CA TYR A 313 11.39 -11.18 15.45
C TYR A 313 12.24 -9.94 15.79
N THR A 314 12.68 -9.24 14.74
CA THR A 314 13.33 -7.92 14.80
C THR A 314 12.31 -6.78 14.81
N ARG A 315 11.10 -7.06 14.29
CA ARG A 315 9.93 -6.18 14.27
C ARG A 315 8.76 -6.80 15.05
N MET A 316 7.89 -5.98 15.60
CA MET A 316 6.85 -6.46 16.51
C MET A 316 5.88 -7.45 15.81
N PRO A 317 5.73 -8.69 16.32
CA PRO A 317 4.86 -9.70 15.73
C PRO A 317 3.39 -9.55 16.16
N PHE A 318 2.49 -10.04 15.31
CA PHE A 318 1.09 -10.24 15.68
C PHE A 318 0.95 -11.24 16.84
N GLY A 319 0.00 -10.99 17.73
CA GLY A 319 -0.40 -11.95 18.78
C GLY A 319 0.37 -11.88 20.11
N ILE A 320 1.27 -10.90 20.31
CA ILE A 320 1.83 -10.62 21.64
C ILE A 320 0.86 -9.80 22.49
N LYS A 321 0.80 -10.11 23.79
CA LYS A 321 -0.09 -9.51 24.80
C LYS A 321 -0.12 -7.98 24.79
N ASN A 322 1.05 -7.36 24.69
CA ASN A 322 1.22 -5.92 24.90
C ASN A 322 1.22 -5.10 23.59
N ALA A 323 1.08 -5.73 22.40
CA ALA A 323 1.10 -5.00 21.13
C ALA A 323 -0.01 -3.92 21.02
N PRO A 324 -1.28 -4.17 21.39
CA PRO A 324 -2.32 -3.14 21.36
C PRO A 324 -2.01 -1.95 22.28
N ALA A 325 -1.53 -2.22 23.51
CA ALA A 325 -1.21 -1.19 24.50
C ALA A 325 0.00 -0.33 24.08
N HIS A 326 1.05 -0.97 23.54
CA HIS A 326 2.23 -0.27 23.00
C HIS A 326 1.86 0.59 21.78
N PHE A 327 1.06 0.04 20.86
CA PHE A 327 0.68 0.74 19.64
C PHE A 327 -0.29 1.90 19.92
N GLN A 328 -1.28 1.73 20.81
CA GLN A 328 -2.13 2.85 21.24
C GLN A 328 -1.30 3.97 21.89
N ARG A 329 -0.41 3.64 22.84
CA ARG A 329 0.50 4.63 23.46
C ARG A 329 1.32 5.38 22.42
N MET A 330 1.85 4.67 21.43
CA MET A 330 2.60 5.27 20.33
C MET A 330 1.75 6.27 19.54
N MET A 331 0.53 5.90 19.16
CA MET A 331 -0.35 6.76 18.38
C MET A 331 -0.87 7.96 19.18
N ASP A 332 -1.24 7.76 20.45
CA ASP A 332 -1.64 8.84 21.38
C ASP A 332 -0.50 9.86 21.61
N THR A 333 0.77 9.43 21.45
CA THR A 333 1.94 10.31 21.52
C THR A 333 2.20 11.04 20.19
N ILE A 334 1.87 10.41 19.05
CA ILE A 334 2.07 11.00 17.72
C ILE A 334 0.98 12.03 17.40
N PHE A 335 -0.27 11.71 17.72
CA PHE A 335 -1.45 12.52 17.38
C PHE A 335 -2.04 13.24 18.61
N GLN A 336 -1.18 13.60 19.56
CA GLN A 336 -1.61 14.16 20.86
C GLN A 336 -2.41 15.45 20.67
N GLU A 337 -2.00 16.32 19.75
CA GLU A 337 -2.65 17.60 19.48
C GLU A 337 -4.02 17.38 18.81
N GLU A 338 -4.08 16.54 17.78
CA GLU A 338 -5.26 16.24 16.98
C GLU A 338 -6.37 15.54 17.81
N ILE A 339 -5.98 14.70 18.77
CA ILE A 339 -6.88 14.06 19.73
C ILE A 339 -7.41 15.05 20.78
N LEU A 340 -6.59 16.04 21.20
CA LEU A 340 -6.97 17.09 22.14
C LEU A 340 -7.85 18.18 21.50
N GLU A 341 -7.54 18.58 20.26
CA GLU A 341 -8.39 19.46 19.44
C GLU A 341 -9.75 18.81 19.11
N GLY A 342 -9.83 17.48 19.18
CA GLY A 342 -11.09 16.76 19.29
C GLY A 342 -11.79 16.44 17.97
N TRP A 343 -11.08 16.55 16.84
CA TRP A 343 -11.53 16.14 15.50
C TRP A 343 -10.91 14.81 15.02
N MET A 344 -10.01 14.21 15.82
CA MET A 344 -9.48 12.86 15.62
C MET A 344 -9.93 11.88 16.73
N VAL A 345 -9.99 10.60 16.38
CA VAL A 345 -9.89 9.45 17.30
C VAL A 345 -8.88 8.48 16.70
N VAL A 346 -8.01 7.89 17.51
CA VAL A 346 -7.20 6.73 17.12
C VAL A 346 -7.55 5.53 18.00
N TYR A 347 -7.72 4.36 17.38
CA TYR A 347 -7.96 3.10 18.05
C TYR A 347 -6.99 2.05 17.49
N ILE A 348 -5.89 1.82 18.22
CA ILE A 348 -4.78 0.95 17.79
C ILE A 348 -4.27 1.39 16.41
N ASP A 349 -4.54 0.63 15.33
CA ASP A 349 -4.13 0.87 13.95
C ASP A 349 -5.18 1.61 13.09
N ASP A 350 -6.37 1.87 13.62
CA ASP A 350 -7.42 2.69 13.00
C ASP A 350 -7.26 4.18 13.38
N ILE A 351 -6.96 5.04 12.41
CA ILE A 351 -7.06 6.50 12.56
C ILE A 351 -8.40 6.95 11.96
N ILE A 352 -9.17 7.76 12.70
CA ILE A 352 -10.46 8.31 12.26
C ILE A 352 -10.45 9.83 12.42
N ILE A 353 -10.53 10.54 11.29
CA ILE A 353 -10.66 12.00 11.19
C ILE A 353 -12.13 12.32 10.90
N TYR A 354 -12.69 13.35 11.56
CA TYR A 354 -14.09 13.76 11.38
C TYR A 354 -14.29 15.27 11.50
N SER A 355 -15.29 15.79 10.78
CA SER A 355 -15.59 17.22 10.76
C SER A 355 -17.05 17.52 10.36
N GLU A 356 -17.44 18.78 10.57
CA GLU A 356 -18.76 19.30 10.20
C GLU A 356 -18.78 20.09 8.88
N THR A 357 -17.63 20.49 8.34
CA THR A 357 -17.47 21.19 7.05
C THR A 357 -16.47 20.46 6.16
N TRP A 358 -16.55 20.66 4.85
CA TRP A 358 -15.62 19.99 3.93
C TRP A 358 -14.23 20.64 3.96
N GLU A 359 -14.22 21.96 4.10
CA GLU A 359 -13.04 22.82 4.15
C GLU A 359 -12.14 22.48 5.35
N ASP A 360 -12.72 22.16 6.51
CA ASP A 360 -11.98 21.66 7.68
C ASP A 360 -11.49 20.22 7.44
N HIS A 361 -12.34 19.34 6.89
CA HIS A 361 -11.98 17.94 6.61
C HIS A 361 -10.74 17.81 5.72
N VAL A 362 -10.68 18.64 4.68
CA VAL A 362 -9.56 18.76 3.74
C VAL A 362 -8.28 19.18 4.48
N GLN A 363 -8.34 20.17 5.37
CA GLN A 363 -7.18 20.60 6.16
C GLN A 363 -6.73 19.55 7.18
N TYR A 364 -7.66 18.86 7.84
CA TYR A 364 -7.35 17.80 8.80
C TYR A 364 -6.67 16.59 8.14
N ILE A 365 -7.13 16.17 6.95
CA ILE A 365 -6.46 15.12 6.16
C ILE A 365 -5.04 15.58 5.76
N ASP A 366 -4.87 16.85 5.38
CA ASP A 366 -3.57 17.39 4.94
C ASP A 366 -2.57 17.69 6.08
N ARG A 367 -3.02 17.70 7.34
CA ARG A 367 -2.16 17.74 8.54
C ARG A 367 -1.65 16.35 8.96
N VAL A 368 -2.41 15.30 8.64
CA VAL A 368 -2.17 13.92 9.14
C VAL A 368 -1.36 13.05 8.16
N LEU A 369 -1.34 13.39 6.87
CA LEU A 369 -0.60 12.72 5.80
C LEU A 369 0.73 13.41 5.49
#